data_AF-A0A1G3QYR2-F1
#
_entry.id   AF-A0A1G3QYR2-F1
#
_cell.length_a   1.000
_cell.length_b   1.000
_cell.length_c   1.000
_cell.angle_alpha   90.00
_cell.angle_beta   90.00
_cell.angle_gamma   90.00
#
_symmetry.space_group_name_H-M   'P 1'
#
loop_
_entity.id
_entity.type
_entity.pdbx_description
1 polymer ?
#
loop_
_entity_poly.entity_id
_entity_poly.type
_entity_poly.pdbx_seq_one_letter_code
_entity_poly.pdbx_strand_id
1 'polypeptide(L)'
;MRRFRFRLERLLELRAHREQEALYRLAEAAGHCVRLARRIQELGQERGAAYRSVPGQTGSLDLGLFAYRERYLAWLESSRRRLKAELAARESQRLEVQARYLEAAREHKVLEKLKERRVAEHRRLARIEEYNVLDDVAASRWVSE
;
A
#
# COMPACT_ATOMS: atom_id res chain seq x y z
N MET A 1 22.32 -10.88 34.16
CA MET A 1 21.52 -9.75 33.65
C MET A 1 20.06 -10.16 33.45
N ARG A 2 19.10 -9.31 33.84
CA ARG A 2 17.68 -9.59 33.59
C ARG A 2 17.34 -9.38 32.11
N ARG A 3 16.56 -10.30 31.51
CA ARG A 3 16.05 -10.18 30.13
C ARG A 3 15.16 -8.93 30.02
N PHE A 4 15.36 -8.12 28.98
CA PHE A 4 14.50 -6.99 28.68
C PHE A 4 13.10 -7.48 28.28
N ARG A 5 12.06 -6.92 28.91
CA ARG A 5 10.67 -7.20 28.56
C ARG A 5 9.96 -5.89 28.26
N PHE A 6 9.54 -5.70 27.02
CA PHE A 6 8.77 -4.52 26.63
C PHE A 6 7.33 -4.69 27.10
N ARG A 7 6.86 -3.78 27.97
CA ARG A 7 5.51 -3.86 28.55
C ARG A 7 4.40 -3.71 27.51
N LEU A 8 4.69 -3.06 26.38
CA LEU A 8 3.73 -2.81 25.30
C LEU A 8 3.91 -3.76 24.11
N GLU A 9 4.59 -4.89 24.28
CA GLU A 9 4.83 -5.85 23.19
C GLU A 9 3.52 -6.32 22.55
N ARG A 10 2.51 -6.66 23.36
CA ARG A 10 1.20 -7.11 22.85
C ARG A 10 0.45 -6.02 22.09
N LEU A 11 0.61 -4.77 22.50
CA LEU A 11 0.01 -3.62 21.80
C LEU A 11 0.73 -3.36 20.48
N LEU A 12 2.05 -3.53 20.44
CA LEU A 12 2.85 -3.42 19.23
C LEU A 12 2.40 -4.46 18.19
N GLU A 13 2.29 -5.73 18.59
CA GLU A 13 1.77 -6.81 17.74
C GLU A 13 0.37 -6.49 17.19
N LEU A 14 -0.55 -6.03 18.05
CA LEU A 14 -1.90 -5.66 17.63
C LEU A 14 -1.89 -4.53 16.58
N ARG A 15 -1.02 -3.51 16.76
CA ARG A 15 -0.89 -2.42 15.78
C ARG A 15 -0.25 -2.88 14.48
N ALA A 16 0.73 -3.79 14.53
CA ALA A 16 1.32 -4.40 13.34
C ALA A 16 0.26 -5.16 12.52
N HIS A 17 -0.60 -5.94 13.19
CA HIS A 17 -1.71 -6.62 12.52
C HIS A 17 -2.72 -5.65 11.90
N ARG A 18 -3.07 -4.57 12.60
CA ARG A 18 -3.96 -3.52 12.05
C ARG A 18 -3.36 -2.82 10.83
N GLU A 19 -2.05 -2.56 10.84
CA GLU A 19 -1.35 -2.02 9.68
C GLU A 19 -1.44 -2.99 8.49
N GLN A 20 -1.19 -4.28 8.72
CA GLN A 20 -1.30 -5.30 7.68
C GLN A 20 -2.72 -5.40 7.11
N GLU A 21 -3.75 -5.41 7.96
CA GLU A 21 -5.15 -5.39 7.52
C GLU A 21 -5.48 -4.16 6.67
N ALA A 22 -5.00 -2.98 7.08
CA ALA A 22 -5.19 -1.75 6.31
C ALA A 22 -4.44 -1.79 4.96
N LEU A 23 -3.26 -2.40 4.92
CA LEU A 23 -2.49 -2.60 3.70
C LEU A 23 -3.22 -3.54 2.73
N TYR A 24 -3.81 -4.64 3.22
CA TYR A 24 -4.59 -5.54 2.37
C TYR A 24 -5.79 -4.84 1.75
N ARG A 25 -6.53 -4.04 2.54
CA ARG A 25 -7.66 -3.24 2.03
C ARG A 25 -7.21 -2.21 0.98
N LEU A 26 -6.06 -1.57 1.20
CA LEU A 26 -5.49 -0.64 0.22
C LEU A 26 -5.12 -1.36 -1.08
N ALA A 27 -4.50 -2.53 -0.99
CA ALA A 27 -4.12 -3.35 -2.14
C ALA A 27 -5.35 -3.80 -2.94
N GLU A 28 -6.43 -4.20 -2.26
CA GLU A 28 -7.70 -4.54 -2.89
C GLU A 28 -8.28 -3.34 -3.66
N ALA A 29 -8.41 -2.18 -3.00
CA ALA A 29 -8.93 -0.96 -3.61
C ALA A 29 -8.06 -0.50 -4.81
N ALA A 30 -6.74 -0.58 -4.68
CA ALA A 30 -5.81 -0.28 -5.77
C ALA A 30 -5.97 -1.28 -6.94
N GLY A 31 -6.13 -2.57 -6.65
CA GLY A 31 -6.37 -3.61 -7.64
C GLY A 31 -7.64 -3.38 -8.45
N HIS A 32 -8.73 -2.93 -7.81
CA HIS A 32 -9.95 -2.53 -8.51
C HIS A 32 -9.71 -1.36 -9.47
N CYS A 33 -9.00 -0.31 -9.03
CA CYS A 33 -8.67 0.83 -9.87
C CYS A 33 -7.82 0.42 -11.10
N VAL A 34 -6.83 -0.44 -10.89
CA VAL A 34 -5.95 -0.95 -11.96
C VAL A 34 -6.76 -1.75 -12.99
N ARG A 35 -7.68 -2.61 -12.55
CA ARG A 35 -8.56 -3.37 -13.46
C ARG A 35 -9.45 -2.44 -14.29
N LEU A 36 -10.04 -1.41 -13.67
CA LEU A 36 -10.87 -0.42 -14.38
C LEU A 36 -10.04 0.38 -15.39
N ALA A 37 -8.87 0.86 -15.00
CA ALA A 37 -7.96 1.59 -15.90
C ALA A 37 -7.55 0.75 -17.11
N ARG A 38 -7.21 -0.53 -16.88
CA ARG A 38 -6.91 -1.48 -17.96
C ARG A 38 -8.10 -1.65 -18.90
N ARG A 39 -9.32 -1.83 -18.37
CA ARG A 39 -10.52 -1.99 -19.20
C ARG A 39 -10.82 -0.74 -20.03
N ILE A 40 -10.59 0.45 -19.48
CA ILE A 40 -10.72 1.73 -20.21
C ILE A 40 -9.72 1.78 -21.38
N GLN A 41 -8.49 1.32 -21.16
CA GLN A 41 -7.46 1.26 -22.19
C GLN A 41 -7.84 0.26 -23.30
N GLU A 42 -8.29 -0.93 -22.94
CA GLU A 42 -8.77 -1.96 -23.88
C GLU A 42 -9.89 -1.42 -24.77
N LEU A 43 -10.91 -0.77 -24.20
CA LEU A 43 -11.97 -0.13 -24.98
C LEU A 43 -11.45 1.00 -25.88
N GLY A 44 -10.41 1.72 -25.45
CA GLY A 44 -9.75 2.73 -26.26
C GLY A 44 -9.04 2.12 -27.49
N GLN A 45 -8.39 0.97 -27.31
CA GLN A 45 -7.74 0.22 -28.38
C GLN A 45 -8.78 -0.36 -29.35
N GLU A 46 -9.85 -0.95 -28.83
CA GLU A 46 -10.99 -1.50 -29.59
C GLU A 46 -11.65 -0.41 -30.45
N ARG A 47 -11.88 0.78 -29.87
CA ARG A 47 -12.36 1.96 -30.61
C ARG A 47 -11.40 2.37 -31.72
N GLY A 48 -10.10 2.42 -31.43
CA GLY A 48 -9.08 2.75 -32.42
C GLY A 48 -9.03 1.75 -33.58
N ALA A 49 -9.20 0.46 -33.29
CA ALA A 49 -9.28 -0.59 -34.30
C ALA A 49 -10.54 -0.46 -35.17
N ALA A 50 -11.71 -0.27 -34.55
CA ALA A 50 -12.99 -0.09 -35.23
C ALA A 50 -13.01 1.17 -36.12
N TYR A 51 -12.29 2.22 -35.72
CA TYR A 51 -12.14 3.43 -36.54
C TYR A 51 -11.27 3.19 -37.79
N ARG A 52 -10.19 2.39 -37.65
CA ARG A 52 -9.27 2.07 -38.76
C ARG A 52 -9.83 1.04 -39.74
N SER A 53 -10.78 0.21 -39.33
CA SER A 53 -11.34 -0.88 -40.15
C SER A 53 -12.34 -0.39 -41.22
N VAL A 54 -12.09 0.76 -41.86
CA VAL A 54 -13.00 1.35 -42.87
C VAL A 54 -13.20 0.37 -44.03
N PRO A 55 -14.42 -0.15 -44.25
CA PRO A 55 -14.74 -0.90 -45.44
C PRO A 55 -15.07 0.10 -46.55
N GLY A 56 -14.22 0.19 -47.58
CA GLY A 56 -14.49 1.16 -48.65
C GLY A 56 -13.36 1.45 -49.64
N GLN A 57 -12.24 0.71 -49.65
CA GLN A 57 -11.23 0.93 -50.70
C GLN A 57 -11.68 0.44 -52.10
N THR A 58 -12.80 -0.27 -52.21
CA THR A 58 -13.27 -0.89 -53.46
C THR A 58 -14.77 -0.67 -53.68
N GLY A 59 -15.14 0.53 -54.15
CA GLY A 59 -16.23 0.72 -55.12
C GLY A 59 -17.69 0.79 -54.66
N SER A 60 -18.10 0.27 -53.51
CA SER A 60 -19.49 0.45 -53.03
C SER A 60 -19.57 0.78 -51.54
N LEU A 61 -20.19 1.92 -51.22
CA LEU A 61 -20.44 2.34 -49.84
C LEU A 61 -21.67 1.60 -49.28
N ASP A 62 -21.44 0.59 -48.43
CA ASP A 62 -22.52 -0.04 -47.67
C ASP A 62 -22.94 0.86 -46.50
N LEU A 63 -24.05 1.58 -46.68
CA LEU A 63 -24.65 2.47 -45.69
C LEU A 63 -25.07 1.72 -44.41
N GLY A 64 -25.46 0.44 -44.51
CA GLY A 64 -25.86 -0.37 -43.36
C GLY A 64 -24.68 -0.73 -42.47
N LEU A 65 -23.57 -1.14 -43.08
CA LEU A 65 -22.30 -1.42 -42.39
C LEU A 65 -21.73 -0.15 -41.72
N PHE A 66 -21.86 1.00 -42.40
CA PHE A 66 -21.49 2.29 -41.83
C PHE A 66 -22.32 2.64 -40.58
N ALA A 67 -23.65 2.53 -40.65
CA ALA A 67 -24.54 2.82 -39.51
C ALA A 67 -24.28 1.89 -38.31
N TYR A 68 -24.04 0.60 -38.56
CA TYR A 68 -23.67 -0.36 -37.51
C TYR A 68 -22.38 0.05 -36.80
N ARG A 69 -21.35 0.42 -37.57
CA ARG A 69 -20.06 0.87 -37.03
C ARG A 69 -20.21 2.13 -36.17
N GLU A 70 -20.93 3.14 -36.65
CA GLU A 70 -21.14 4.37 -35.88
C GLU A 70 -21.85 4.10 -34.55
N ARG A 71 -22.86 3.24 -34.56
CA ARG A 71 -23.56 2.82 -33.34
C ARG A 71 -22.65 2.06 -32.37
N TYR A 72 -21.78 1.20 -32.88
CA TYR A 72 -20.80 0.49 -32.07
C TYR A 72 -19.73 1.44 -31.48
N LEU A 73 -19.24 2.40 -32.26
CA LEU A 73 -18.32 3.45 -31.77
C LEU A 73 -18.97 4.31 -30.67
N ALA A 74 -20.25 4.66 -30.83
CA ALA A 74 -21.00 5.37 -29.81
C ALA A 74 -21.16 4.55 -28.53
N TRP A 75 -21.41 3.24 -28.64
CA TRP A 75 -21.48 2.33 -27.50
C TRP A 75 -20.13 2.17 -26.78
N LEU A 76 -19.02 2.08 -27.51
CA LEU A 76 -17.68 2.03 -26.93
C LEU A 76 -17.37 3.32 -26.15
N GLU A 77 -17.75 4.47 -26.69
CA GLU A 77 -17.54 5.77 -26.03
C GLU A 77 -18.37 5.92 -24.76
N SER A 78 -19.66 5.56 -24.80
CA SER A 78 -20.52 5.61 -23.60
C SER A 78 -20.04 4.65 -22.52
N SER A 79 -19.64 3.44 -22.90
CA SER A 79 -19.06 2.44 -21.99
C SER A 79 -17.77 2.95 -21.35
N ARG A 80 -16.89 3.58 -22.13
CA ARG A 80 -15.64 4.16 -21.64
C ARG A 80 -15.89 5.33 -20.68
N ARG A 81 -16.86 6.19 -20.97
CA ARG A 81 -17.27 7.30 -20.08
C ARG A 81 -17.80 6.78 -18.74
N ARG A 82 -18.65 5.74 -18.76
CA ARG A 82 -19.15 5.10 -17.55
C ARG A 82 -18.01 4.55 -16.68
N LEU A 83 -17.08 3.81 -17.28
CA LEU A 83 -15.94 3.26 -16.55
C LEU A 83 -14.99 4.33 -16.01
N LYS A 84 -14.82 5.45 -16.72
CA LYS A 84 -14.04 6.60 -16.21
C LYS A 84 -14.69 7.23 -14.98
N ALA A 85 -16.02 7.40 -15.00
CA ALA A 85 -16.75 7.91 -13.84
C ALA A 85 -16.64 6.95 -12.64
N GLU A 86 -16.76 5.64 -12.90
CA GLU A 86 -16.57 4.62 -11.87
C GLU A 86 -15.13 4.64 -11.32
N LEU A 87 -14.12 4.74 -12.19
CA LEU A 87 -12.72 4.83 -11.78
C LEU A 87 -12.50 6.03 -10.86
N ALA A 88 -13.00 7.21 -11.22
CA ALA A 88 -12.88 8.41 -10.38
C ALA A 88 -13.49 8.21 -8.98
N ALA A 89 -14.66 7.58 -8.90
CA ALA A 89 -15.30 7.26 -7.62
C ALA A 89 -14.47 6.25 -6.80
N ARG A 90 -13.92 5.21 -7.44
CA ARG A 90 -13.06 4.21 -6.78
C ARG A 90 -11.71 4.79 -6.36
N GLU A 91 -11.16 5.74 -7.09
CA GLU A 91 -9.93 6.43 -6.71
C GLU A 91 -10.13 7.30 -5.47
N SER A 92 -11.28 7.97 -5.34
CA SER A 92 -11.65 8.67 -4.12
C SER A 92 -11.68 7.71 -2.91
N GLN A 93 -12.33 6.55 -3.06
CA GLN A 93 -12.35 5.51 -2.02
C GLN A 93 -10.95 4.98 -1.69
N ARG A 94 -10.09 4.79 -2.70
CA ARG A 94 -8.70 4.36 -2.50
C ARG A 94 -7.93 5.37 -1.66
N LEU A 95 -8.12 6.67 -1.89
CA LEU A 95 -7.45 7.72 -1.11
C LEU A 95 -7.90 7.72 0.36
N GLU A 96 -9.19 7.50 0.62
CA GLU A 96 -9.69 7.36 2.00
C GLU A 96 -9.08 6.15 2.71
N VAL A 97 -9.00 5.00 2.03
CA VAL A 97 -8.36 3.80 2.58
C VAL A 97 -6.85 4.03 2.78
N GLN A 98 -6.19 4.74 1.87
CA GLN A 98 -4.79 5.10 1.99
C GLN A 98 -4.53 5.98 3.23
N ALA A 99 -5.39 6.95 3.51
CA ALA A 99 -5.27 7.79 4.71
C ALA A 99 -5.34 6.94 5.99
N ARG A 100 -6.27 5.97 6.06
CA ARG A 100 -6.37 5.03 7.19
C ARG A 100 -5.14 4.14 7.34
N TYR A 101 -4.58 3.66 6.24
CA TYR A 101 -3.32 2.91 6.26
C TYR A 101 -2.16 3.76 6.80
N LEU A 102 -2.03 5.01 6.36
CA LEU A 102 -0.98 5.91 6.83
C LEU A 102 -1.10 6.21 8.34
N GLU A 103 -2.32 6.33 8.84
CA GLU A 103 -2.57 6.49 10.27
C GLU A 103 -2.15 5.23 11.05
N ALA A 104 -2.60 4.04 10.63
CA ALA A 104 -2.21 2.77 11.26
C ALA A 104 -0.69 2.56 11.24
N ALA A 105 -0.02 2.86 10.12
CA ALA A 105 1.43 2.77 9.98
C ALA A 105 2.15 3.77 10.90
N ARG A 106 1.64 5.00 11.06
CA ARG A 106 2.19 5.98 12.01
C ARG A 106 2.07 5.48 13.44
N GLU A 107 0.90 4.96 13.82
CA GLU A 107 0.68 4.44 15.17
C GLU A 107 1.58 3.25 15.52
N HIS A 108 1.79 2.34 14.56
CA HIS A 108 2.71 1.22 14.72
C HIS A 108 4.16 1.72 14.86
N LYS A 109 4.59 2.60 13.96
CA LYS A 109 5.96 3.14 13.92
C LYS A 109 6.33 3.92 15.18
N VAL A 110 5.38 4.62 15.82
CA VAL A 110 5.61 5.31 17.10
C VAL A 110 5.94 4.29 18.21
N LEU A 111 5.23 3.17 18.27
CA LEU A 111 5.50 2.13 19.27
C LEU A 111 6.81 1.39 19.01
N GLU A 112 7.15 1.12 17.75
CA GLU A 112 8.46 0.56 17.40
C GLU A 112 9.59 1.45 17.89
N LYS A 113 9.55 2.76 17.57
CA LYS A 113 10.57 3.71 18.04
C LYS A 113 10.65 3.78 19.56
N LEU A 114 9.52 3.66 20.26
CA LEU A 114 9.51 3.61 21.72
C LEU A 114 10.21 2.35 22.23
N LYS A 115 9.94 1.19 21.63
CA LYS A 115 10.61 -0.08 21.97
C LYS A 115 12.12 0.02 21.75
N GLU A 116 12.56 0.52 20.59
CA GLU A 116 13.97 0.72 20.27
C GLU A 116 14.69 1.58 21.31
N ARG A 117 14.08 2.71 21.71
CA ARG A 117 14.62 3.59 22.75
C ARG A 117 14.77 2.86 24.09
N ARG A 118 13.74 2.12 24.53
CA ARG A 118 13.78 1.36 25.79
C ARG A 118 14.81 0.23 25.76
N VAL A 119 14.99 -0.43 24.62
CA VAL A 119 16.05 -1.43 24.42
C VAL A 119 17.43 -0.78 24.53
N ALA A 120 17.63 0.39 23.92
CA ALA A 120 18.88 1.12 23.98
C ALA A 120 19.21 1.57 25.42
N GLU A 121 18.22 2.09 26.16
CA GLU A 121 18.36 2.43 27.59
C GLU A 121 18.76 1.21 28.43
N HIS A 122 18.07 0.08 28.27
CA HIS A 122 18.38 -1.15 29.00
C HIS A 122 19.80 -1.63 28.72
N ARG A 123 20.23 -1.63 27.45
CA ARG A 123 21.60 -1.98 27.05
C ARG A 123 22.66 -1.02 27.58
N ARG A 124 22.32 0.25 27.82
CA ARG A 124 23.23 1.23 28.42
C ARG A 124 23.39 0.96 29.91
N LEU A 125 22.29 0.77 30.63
CA LEU A 125 22.31 0.48 32.07
C LEU A 125 23.04 -0.84 32.37
N ALA A 126 22.74 -1.87 31.59
CA ALA A 126 23.45 -3.15 31.61
C ALA A 126 24.97 -3.00 31.53
N ARG A 127 25.48 -2.19 30.58
CA ARG A 127 26.91 -1.96 30.40
C ARG A 127 27.54 -1.20 31.58
N ILE A 128 26.82 -0.26 32.18
CA ILE A 128 27.29 0.48 33.36
C ILE A 128 27.38 -0.48 34.55
N GLU A 129 26.38 -1.34 34.74
CA GLU A 129 26.36 -2.32 35.83
C GLU A 129 27.48 -3.37 35.67
N GLU A 130 27.72 -3.86 34.44
CA GLU A 130 28.87 -4.72 34.13
C GLU A 130 30.21 -4.04 34.45
N TYR A 131 30.37 -2.77 34.08
CA TYR A 131 31.58 -2.01 34.36
C TYR A 131 31.82 -1.86 35.88
N ASN A 132 30.78 -1.50 36.64
CA ASN A 132 30.88 -1.36 38.09
C ASN A 132 31.26 -2.69 38.76
N VAL A 133 30.68 -3.81 38.33
CA VAL A 133 31.02 -5.14 38.86
C VAL A 133 32.48 -5.49 38.56
N LEU A 134 32.99 -5.17 37.37
CA LEU A 134 34.40 -5.38 37.03
C LEU A 134 35.33 -4.52 37.89
N ASP A 135 34.95 -3.27 38.15
CA ASP A 135 35.72 -2.35 38.99
C ASP A 135 35.74 -2.81 40.46
N ASP A 136 34.60 -3.25 41.01
CA ASP A 136 34.52 -3.82 42.36
C ASP A 136 35.37 -5.09 42.52
N VAL A 137 35.37 -5.97 41.50
CA VAL A 137 36.22 -7.18 41.48
C VAL A 137 37.70 -6.81 41.38
N ALA A 138 38.05 -5.78 40.61
CA ALA A 138 39.41 -5.27 40.58
C ALA A 138 39.79 -4.73 41.97
N ALA A 139 39.02 -3.79 42.53
CA ALA A 139 39.31 -3.17 43.81
C ALA A 139 39.46 -4.20 44.95
N SER A 140 38.60 -5.21 45.02
CA SER A 140 38.69 -6.27 46.04
C SER A 140 39.94 -7.15 45.90
N ARG A 141 40.48 -7.33 44.69
CA ARG A 141 41.78 -7.99 44.47
C ARG A 141 42.96 -7.16 44.99
N TRP A 142 42.92 -5.83 44.83
CA TRP A 142 43.99 -4.93 45.28
C TRP A 142 44.05 -4.75 46.80
N VAL A 143 42.94 -4.95 47.53
CA VAL A 143 42.91 -4.85 49.02
C VAL A 143 43.43 -6.13 49.70
N SER A 144 43.62 -7.23 48.96
CA SER A 144 44.01 -8.53 49.51
C SER A 144 45.51 -8.87 49.35
N GLU A 145 46.33 -7.93 48.87
CA GLU A 145 47.80 -7.97 48.86
C GLU A 145 48.37 -6.99 49.89
#